data_AF-A0A3D3HJP7-F1
#
_entry.id   AF-A0A3D3HJP7-F1
#
_cell.length_a   1.000
_cell.length_b   1.000
_cell.length_c   1.000
_cell.angle_alpha   90.00
_cell.angle_beta   90.00
_cell.angle_gamma   90.00
#
_symmetry.space_group_name_H-M   'P 1'
#
loop_
_entity.id
_entity.type
_entity.pdbx_description
1 polymer ?
#
loop_
_entity_poly.entity_id
_entity_poly.type
_entity_poly.pdbx_seq_one_letter_code
_entity_poly.pdbx_strand_id
1 'polypeptide(L)' 'MAFVFLGIPLTIFVLFVLPIWLWLHYNSQRGSRPDAFDTRRLTALAENSQQMEARIKTLEAILDAENPGWRQS' A
#
# COMPACT_ATOMS: atom_id res chain seq x y z
N MET A 1 13.34 -47.73 22.31
CA MET A 1 14.45 -47.29 21.42
C MET A 1 14.01 -47.05 19.98
N ALA A 2 13.22 -47.93 19.34
CA ALA A 2 12.79 -47.75 17.93
C ALA A 2 11.94 -46.49 17.65
N PHE A 3 11.07 -46.09 18.59
CA PHE A 3 10.26 -44.87 18.46
C PHE A 3 11.07 -43.59 18.33
N VAL A 4 12.28 -43.54 18.93
CA VAL A 4 13.16 -42.37 18.86
C VAL A 4 13.80 -42.28 17.47
N PHE A 5 14.23 -43.42 16.91
CA PHE A 5 14.82 -43.48 15.58
C PHE A 5 13.85 -43.14 14.45
N LEU A 6 12.56 -43.47 14.59
CA LEU A 6 11.51 -43.05 13.65
C LEU A 6 10.99 -41.62 13.93
N GLY A 7 10.96 -41.20 15.19
CA GLY A 7 10.45 -39.89 15.60
C GLY A 7 11.35 -38.73 15.20
N ILE A 8 12.68 -38.89 15.23
CA ILE A 8 13.65 -37.86 14.86
C ILE A 8 13.50 -37.39 13.40
N PRO A 9 13.51 -38.26 12.37
CA PRO A 9 13.35 -37.81 10.99
C PRO A 9 11.96 -37.20 10.73
N LEU A 10 10.92 -37.72 11.39
CA LEU A 10 9.55 -37.18 11.28
C LEU A 10 9.43 -35.77 11.88
N THR A 11 10.02 -35.55 13.05
CA THR A 11 9.97 -34.24 13.72
C THR A 11 10.73 -33.18 12.94
N ILE A 12 11.89 -33.51 12.38
CA ILE A 12 12.64 -32.61 11.48
C ILE A 12 11.79 -32.25 10.26
N PHE A 13 11.17 -33.24 9.61
CA PHE A 13 10.29 -32.99 8.47
C PHE A 13 9.18 -32.00 8.79
N VAL A 14 8.48 -32.20 9.92
CA VAL A 14 7.41 -31.30 10.40
C VAL A 14 7.96 -29.91 10.74
N LEU A 15 9.11 -29.83 11.41
CA LEU A 15 9.77 -28.58 11.77
C LEU A 15 10.21 -27.75 10.58
N PHE A 16 10.49 -28.34 9.42
CA PHE A 16 10.84 -27.61 8.20
C PHE A 16 9.62 -27.32 7.32
N VAL A 17 8.71 -28.28 7.18
CA VAL A 17 7.56 -28.15 6.29
C VAL A 17 6.55 -27.12 6.83
N LEU A 18 6.26 -27.09 8.14
CA LEU A 18 5.36 -26.09 8.71
C LEU A 18 5.82 -24.64 8.48
N PRO A 19 7.07 -24.25 8.81
CA PRO A 19 7.51 -22.88 8.59
C PRO A 19 7.61 -22.53 7.11
N ILE A 20 8.01 -23.45 6.23
CA ILE A 20 7.98 -23.20 4.78
C ILE A 20 6.54 -23.00 4.29
N TRP A 21 5.59 -23.79 4.77
CA TRP A 21 4.18 -23.66 4.41
C TRP A 21 3.57 -22.35 4.91
N LEU A 22 3.83 -21.98 6.18
CA LEU A 22 3.43 -20.69 6.73
C LEU A 22 4.02 -19.55 5.91
N TRP A 23 5.33 -19.61 5.62
CA TRP A 23 5.97 -18.59 4.81
C TRP A 23 5.33 -18.47 3.42
N LEU A 24 5.07 -19.59 2.73
CA LEU A 24 4.40 -19.61 1.43
C LEU A 24 2.96 -19.09 1.51
N HIS A 25 2.20 -19.49 2.54
CA HIS A 25 0.81 -19.11 2.73
C HIS A 25 0.67 -17.60 3.01
N TYR A 26 1.51 -17.09 3.91
CA TYR A 26 1.53 -15.66 4.24
C TYR A 26 2.09 -14.83 3.08
N ASN A 27 3.09 -15.33 2.33
CA ASN A 27 3.61 -14.67 1.15
C ASN A 27 2.61 -14.68 -0.01
N SER A 28 1.75 -15.70 -0.14
CA SER A 28 0.67 -15.70 -1.13
C SER A 28 -0.38 -14.63 -0.81
N GLN A 29 -0.64 -14.38 0.48
CA GLN A 29 -1.59 -13.37 0.93
C GLN A 29 -1.00 -11.94 0.92
N ARG A 30 0.31 -11.78 1.10
CA ARG A 30 1.01 -10.48 1.04
C ARG A 30 1.59 -10.12 -0.33
N GLY A 31 1.88 -11.11 -1.16
CA GLY A 31 2.52 -10.98 -2.47
C GLY A 31 1.54 -10.96 -3.65
N SER A 32 0.23 -10.95 -3.38
CA SER A 32 -0.81 -10.82 -4.41
C SER A 32 -0.90 -9.39 -4.92
N ARG A 33 0.13 -8.94 -5.65
CA ARG A 33 0.20 -7.72 -6.46
C ARG A 33 0.13 -6.42 -5.63
N PRO A 34 0.82 -5.34 -6.03
CA PRO A 34 0.35 -4.01 -5.66
C PRO A 34 -1.10 -3.98 -6.13
N ASP A 35 -2.07 -3.85 -5.22
CA ASP A 35 -3.46 -3.89 -5.60
C ASP A 35 -3.63 -2.83 -6.68
N ALA A 36 -3.94 -3.26 -7.90
CA ALA A 36 -4.10 -2.34 -9.03
C ALA A 36 -5.18 -1.31 -8.69
N PHE A 37 -6.08 -1.65 -7.77
CA PHE A 37 -7.04 -0.75 -7.17
C PHE A 37 -6.40 0.29 -6.23
N ASP A 38 -5.49 -0.10 -5.33
CA ASP A 38 -4.79 0.85 -4.45
C ASP A 38 -3.92 1.81 -5.24
N THR A 39 -3.16 1.31 -6.22
CA THR A 39 -2.36 2.17 -7.10
C THR A 39 -3.25 3.14 -7.90
N ARG A 40 -4.37 2.67 -8.45
CA ARG A 40 -5.36 3.54 -9.11
C ARG A 40 -5.99 4.56 -8.17
N ARG A 41 -6.27 4.20 -6.91
CA ARG A 41 -6.77 5.12 -5.89
C ARG A 41 -5.75 6.22 -5.60
N LEU A 42 -4.48 5.87 -5.42
CA LEU A 42 -3.41 6.83 -5.21
C LEU A 42 -3.26 7.77 -6.41
N THR A 43 -3.32 7.24 -7.64
CA THR A 43 -3.29 8.07 -8.85
C THR A 43 -4.49 9.01 -8.94
N ALA A 44 -5.70 8.53 -8.65
CA ALA A 44 -6.91 9.36 -8.66
C ALA A 44 -6.88 10.46 -7.59
N LEU A 45 -6.33 10.18 -6.40
CA LEU A 45 -6.13 11.21 -5.36
C LEU A 45 -5.12 12.28 -5.82
N ALA A 46 -4.02 11.87 -6.46
CA ALA A 46 -3.03 12.79 -6.98
C ALA A 46 -3.61 13.71 -8.08
N GLU A 47 -4.41 13.15 -9.00
CA GLU A 47 -5.07 13.91 -10.06
C GLU A 47 -6.10 14.91 -9.50
N ASN A 48 -6.89 14.50 -8.51
CA ASN A 48 -7.80 15.41 -7.80
C ASN A 48 -7.07 16.54 -7.09
N SER A 49 -5.91 16.26 -6.49
CA SER A 49 -5.07 17.30 -5.86
C SER A 49 -4.61 18.34 -6.88
N GLN A 50 -4.15 17.90 -8.05
CA GLN A 50 -3.73 18.80 -9.14
C GLN A 50 -4.89 19.65 -9.65
N GLN A 51 -6.08 19.06 -9.81
CA GLN A 51 -7.26 19.80 -10.24
C GLN A 51 -7.69 20.83 -9.20
N MET A 52 -7.62 20.50 -7.90
CA MET A 52 -7.91 21.45 -6.82
C MET A 52 -6.95 22.63 -6.83
N GLU A 53 -5.65 22.39 -7.02
CA GLU A 53 -4.63 23.46 -7.11
C GLU A 53 -4.90 24.39 -8.29
N ALA A 54 -5.24 23.85 -9.46
CA ALA A 54 -5.58 24.64 -10.64
C ALA A 54 -6.82 25.52 -10.41
N ARG A 55 -7.82 25.00 -9.69
CA ARG A 55 -9.01 25.77 -9.32
C ARG A 55 -8.68 26.88 -8.33
N ILE A 56 -7.87 26.60 -7.31
CA ILE A 56 -7.42 27.61 -6.35
C ILE A 56 -6.68 28.72 -7.07
N LYS A 57 -5.72 28.40 -7.95
CA LYS A 57 -5.00 29.40 -8.75
C LYS A 57 -5.93 30.27 -9.60
N THR A 58 -6.94 29.66 -10.22
CA THR A 58 -7.95 30.40 -10.98
C THR A 58 -8.76 31.35 -10.09
N LEU A 59 -9.19 30.86 -8.92
CA LEU A 59 -9.92 31.69 -7.96
C LEU A 59 -9.05 32.81 -7.39
N GLU A 60 -7.78 32.56 -7.11
CA GLU A 60 -6.82 33.58 -6.69
C GLU A 60 -6.62 34.64 -7.78
N ALA A 61 -6.53 34.26 -9.05
CA ALA A 61 -6.40 35.20 -10.15
C ALA A 61 -7.64 36.09 -10.32
N ILE A 62 -8.85 35.53 -10.14
CA ILE A 62 -10.10 36.29 -10.16
C ILE A 62 -10.16 37.23 -8.95
N LEU A 63 -9.82 36.73 -7.76
CA LEU A 63 -9.85 37.50 -6.52
C LEU A 63 -8.81 38.64 -6.52
N ASP A 64 -7.62 38.42 -7.09
CA ASP A 64 -6.62 39.47 -7.31
C ASP A 64 -7.11 40.52 -8.32
N ALA A 65 -7.89 40.12 -9.34
CA ALA A 65 -8.48 41.04 -10.31
C ALA A 65 -9.64 41.86 -9.74
N GLU A 66 -10.49 41.25 -8.90
CA GLU A 66 -11.61 41.94 -8.24
C GLU A 66 -11.19 42.76 -7.02
N ASN A 67 -10.17 42.34 -6.27
CA ASN A 67 -9.82 42.94 -4.99
C ASN A 67 -8.29 43.07 -4.80
N PRO A 68 -7.61 43.94 -5.57
CA PRO A 68 -6.15 44.09 -5.53
C PRO A 68 -5.68 44.59 -4.15
N GLY A 69 -5.23 43.68 -3.27
CA GLY A 69 -4.74 44.01 -1.92
C GLY A 69 -5.15 43.04 -0.81
N TRP A 70 -6.05 42.08 -1.07
CA TRP A 70 -6.55 41.15 -0.05
C TRP A 70 -5.47 40.30 0.63
N ARG A 71 -4.33 40.06 -0.03
CA ARG A 71 -3.18 39.31 0.51
C ARG A 71 -2.34 40.08 1.53
N GLN A 72 -2.52 41.40 1.63
CA GLN A 72 -1.69 42.28 2.46
C GLN A 72 -2.46 42.86 3.68
N SER A 73 -3.72 42.45 3.88
CA SER A 73 -4.60 42.87 4.99
C SER A 73 -4.49 41.96 6.21
#